data_AF-A0A838IKQ0-F1
#
_entry.id   AF-A0A838IKQ0-F1
#
_cell.length_a   1.000
_cell.length_b   1.000
_cell.length_c   1.000
_cell.angle_alpha   90.00
_cell.angle_beta   90.00
_cell.angle_gamma   90.00
#
_symmetry.space_group_name_H-M   'P 1'
#
loop_
_entity.id
_entity.type
_entity.pdbx_description
1 polymer ?
#
loop_
_entity_poly.entity_id
_entity_poly.type
_entity_poly.pdbx_seq_one_letter_code
_entity_poly.pdbx_strand_id
1 'polypeptide(L)' 'MATKKKLTLYFSEDLLNETKQEALRQDRSLSWIMELAWKIARERLQEMPGVDEYCDDQWEHAS' A
#
# COMPACT_ATOMS: atom_id res chain seq x y z
N MET A 1 -18.24 16.14 2.38
CA MET A 1 -16.81 16.48 2.57
C MET A 1 -16.15 15.28 3.22
N ALA A 2 -15.25 14.59 2.52
CA ALA A 2 -14.53 13.46 3.13
C ALA A 2 -13.58 14.02 4.20
N THR A 3 -13.85 13.71 5.46
CA THR A 3 -13.01 14.13 6.58
C THR A 3 -11.71 13.34 6.55
N LYS A 4 -10.57 14.04 6.56
CA LYS A 4 -9.25 13.38 6.66
C LYS A 4 -9.15 12.71 8.03
N LYS A 5 -8.88 11.40 8.06
CA LYS A 5 -8.63 10.63 9.28
C LYS A 5 -7.12 10.46 9.47
N LYS A 6 -6.62 10.67 10.69
CA LYS A 6 -5.22 10.37 11.03
C LYS A 6 -5.07 8.86 11.18
N LEU A 7 -4.11 8.28 10.47
CA LEU A 7 -3.83 6.86 10.50
C LEU A 7 -2.31 6.66 10.57
N THR A 8 -1.87 5.79 11.47
CA THR A 8 -0.45 5.42 11.61
C THR A 8 -0.24 4.08 10.93
N LEU A 9 0.65 4.02 9.95
CA LEU A 9 1.01 2.82 9.20
C LEU A 9 2.47 2.47 9.45
N TYR A 10 2.78 1.18 9.44
CA TYR A 10 4.14 0.69 9.50
C TYR A 10 4.64 0.45 8.08
N PHE A 11 5.81 1.01 7.78
CA PHE A 11 6.51 0.85 6.50
C PHE A 11 7.86 0.19 6.77
N SER A 12 8.37 -0.57 5.79
CA SER A 12 9.79 -0.88 5.76
C SER A 12 10.59 0.41 5.56
N GLU A 13 11.86 0.40 5.99
CA GLU A 13 12.75 1.55 5.85
C GLU A 13 12.90 1.99 4.39
N ASP A 14 13.09 1.02 3.48
CA ASP A 14 13.24 1.26 2.05
C ASP A 14 11.99 1.93 1.46
N LEU A 15 10.81 1.36 1.70
CA LEU A 15 9.55 1.90 1.18
C LEU A 15 9.27 3.32 1.72
N LEU A 16 9.60 3.57 2.98
CA LEU A 16 9.46 4.89 3.58
C LEU A 16 10.39 5.91 2.91
N ASN A 17 11.64 5.52 2.64
CA ASN A 17 12.63 6.40 2.00
C ASN A 17 12.25 6.69 0.55
N GLU A 18 11.83 5.69 -0.22
CA GLU A 18 11.34 5.86 -1.59
C GLU A 18 10.14 6.82 -1.64
N THR A 19 9.15 6.60 -0.76
CA THR A 19 7.94 7.44 -0.71
C THR A 19 8.27 8.88 -0.33
N LYS A 20 9.22 9.10 0.59
CA LYS A 20 9.69 10.45 0.97
C LYS A 20 10.41 11.15 -0.18
N GLN A 21 11.28 10.44 -0.90
CA GLN A 21 11.98 11.01 -2.05
C GLN A 21 10.98 11.42 -3.14
N GLU A 22 9.96 10.61 -3.39
CA GLU A 22 8.93 10.92 -4.39
C GLU A 22 8.04 12.10 -3.97
N ALA A 23 7.72 12.20 -2.69
CA ALA A 23 7.03 13.36 -2.11
C ALA A 23 7.83 14.66 -2.32
N LEU A 24 9.14 14.63 -2.07
CA LEU A 24 10.04 15.76 -2.30
C LEU A 24 10.15 16.11 -3.79
N ARG A 25 10.29 15.11 -4.67
CA ARG A 25 10.42 15.28 -6.12
C ARG A 25 9.20 15.97 -6.73
N GLN A 26 8.00 15.64 -6.25
CA GLN A 26 6.74 16.18 -6.76
C GLN A 26 6.24 17.43 -6.00
N ASP A 27 6.94 17.84 -4.95
CA ASP A 27 6.50 18.90 -4.04
C ASP A 27 5.09 18.64 -3.47
N ARG A 28 4.87 17.41 -2.98
CA ARG A 28 3.58 16.94 -2.43
C ARG A 28 3.78 16.26 -1.10
N SER A 29 2.69 16.14 -0.33
CA SER A 29 2.72 15.44 0.96
C SER A 29 2.76 13.92 0.78
N LEU A 30 3.33 13.21 1.77
CA LEU A 30 3.30 11.74 1.83
C LEU A 30 1.89 11.18 1.68
N SER A 31 0.89 11.79 2.32
CA SER A 31 -0.51 11.36 2.19
C SER A 31 -0.99 11.44 0.74
N TRP A 32 -0.60 12.49 0.00
CA TRP A 32 -0.99 12.62 -1.41
C TRP A 32 -0.34 11.53 -2.28
N ILE A 33 0.95 11.23 -2.04
CA ILE A 33 1.65 10.15 -2.74
C ILE A 33 0.97 8.80 -2.47
N MET A 34 0.63 8.50 -1.22
CA MET A 34 -0.07 7.27 -0.86
C MET A 34 -1.48 7.19 -1.45
N GLU A 35 -2.24 8.29 -1.45
CA GLU A 35 -3.55 8.36 -2.11
C GLU A 35 -3.45 8.12 -3.62
N LEU A 36 -2.43 8.68 -4.28
CA LEU A 36 -2.19 8.46 -5.70
C LEU A 36 -1.77 7.01 -5.98
N ALA A 37 -0.83 6.47 -5.21
CA ALA A 37 -0.39 5.08 -5.33
C ALA A 37 -1.56 4.11 -5.20
N TRP A 38 -2.44 4.32 -4.22
CA TRP A 38 -3.66 3.52 -4.08
C TRP A 38 -4.59 3.63 -5.29
N LYS A 39 -4.82 4.85 -5.81
CA LYS A 39 -5.67 5.05 -7.00
C LYS A 39 -5.14 4.35 -8.25
N ILE A 40 -3.82 4.21 -8.37
CA ILE A 40 -3.18 3.51 -9.48
C ILE A 40 -3.24 1.99 -9.26
N ALA A 41 -2.97 1.53 -8.03
CA ALA A 41 -2.90 0.11 -7.72
C ALA A 41 -4.27 -0.57 -7.57
N ARG A 42 -5.33 0.18 -7.24
CA ARG A 42 -6.65 -0.38 -6.88
C ARG A 42 -7.23 -1.32 -7.93
N GLU A 43 -7.08 -1.04 -9.22
CA GLU A 43 -7.68 -1.86 -10.28
C GLU A 43 -7.01 -3.23 -10.31
N ARG A 44 -5.68 -3.26 -10.29
CA ARG A 44 -4.91 -4.51 -10.18
C ARG A 44 -5.19 -5.28 -8.90
N LEU A 45 -5.26 -4.58 -7.76
CA LEU A 45 -5.55 -5.24 -6.48
C LEU A 45 -6.94 -5.88 -6.45
N GLN A 46 -7.91 -5.33 -7.19
CA GLN A 46 -9.26 -5.89 -7.30
C GLN A 46 -9.34 -7.14 -8.19
N GLU A 47 -8.38 -7.33 -9.09
CA GLU A 47 -8.26 -8.53 -9.93
C GLU A 47 -7.58 -9.69 -9.19
N MET A 48 -6.84 -9.39 -8.12
CA MET A 48 -6.18 -10.41 -7.34
C MET A 48 -7.20 -11.21 -6.51
N PRO A 49 -7.05 -12.54 -6.43
CA PRO A 49 -7.91 -13.34 -5.58
C PRO A 49 -7.78 -12.93 -4.11
N GLY A 50 -8.82 -13.20 -3.33
CA GLY A 50 -8.82 -12.91 -1.89
C GLY A 50 -7.66 -13.63 -1.21
N VAL A 51 -7.11 -13.07 -0.12
CA VAL A 51 -6.01 -13.73 0.63
C VAL A 51 -6.42 -15.14 1.08
N ASP A 52 -7.70 -15.37 1.37
CA ASP A 52 -8.23 -16.69 1.70
C ASP A 52 -8.16 -17.68 0.53
N GLU A 53 -8.26 -17.21 -0.72
CA GLU A 53 -8.10 -18.02 -1.94
C GLU A 53 -6.61 -18.33 -2.25
N TYR A 54 -5.67 -17.60 -1.63
CA TYR A 54 -4.24 -17.96 -1.63
C TYR A 54 -3.89 -19.02 -0.57
N CYS A 55 -4.78 -19.26 0.41
CA CYS A 55 -4.47 -20.02 1.62
C CYS A 55 -4.81 -21.53 1.54
N ASP A 56 -5.25 -22.05 0.40
CA ASP A 56 -5.72 -23.45 0.30
C ASP A 56 -4.68 -24.46 -0.23
N ASP A 57 -3.40 -24.11 -0.43
CA ASP A 57 -2.45 -25.12 -1.00
C ASP A 57 -0.95 -24.98 -0.68
N GLN A 58 -0.47 -24.03 0.13
CA GLN A 58 1.00 -23.80 0.26
C GLN A 58 1.57 -23.61 1.67
N TRP A 59 0.77 -23.65 2.74
CA TRP A 59 1.24 -23.36 4.11
C TRP A 59 0.99 -24.47 5.14
N GLU A 60 0.54 -25.67 4.74
CA GLU A 60 0.35 -26.81 5.65
C GLU A 60 1.52 -27.82 5.64
N HIS A 61 2.61 -27.58 4.89
CA HIS A 61 3.75 -28.52 4.80
C HIS A 61 5.07 -27.99 5.37
N ALA A 62 5.03 -26.90 6.15
CA ALA A 62 6.17 -26.45 6.94
C ALA A 62 5.82 -26.49 8.44
N SER A 63 5.76 -27.71 8.99
CA SER A 63 5.85 -27.98 10.43
C SER A 63 6.79 -29.15 10.66
#